data_AF-A0A380HKS8-F1
#
_entry.id   AF-A0A380HKS8-F1
#
_cell.length_a   1.000
_cell.length_b   1.000
_cell.length_c   1.000
_cell.angle_alpha   90.00
_cell.angle_beta   90.00
_cell.angle_gamma   90.00
#
_symmetry.space_group_name_H-M   'P 1'
#
loop_
_entity.id
_entity.type
_entity.pdbx_description
1 polymer ?
#
loop_
_entity_poly.entity_id
_entity_poly.type
_entity_poly.pdbx_seq_one_letter_code
_entity_poly.pdbx_strand_id
1 'polypeptide(L)'
;MTIDLPKIGKPATNALHHIGVKTLEDVAGYDRTTLLAIHGVGPKAMDILEDNLKKHNMNFKEDIGFDVPFHLTGDLKCDNAPKRRVMLDFLIGSALVDKDKLQAIVAEDFKWEVVDAFQLTGFDAFYQELEDHKETIVSIDVKMNISHGKSGALHGTQILENGTTIYFADMFEFTSHRKDAKVKSITSYIIMNEGES
;
A
#
# COMPACT_ATOMS: atom_id res chain seq x y z
N MET A 1 1.85 30.84 0.60
CA MET A 1 0.48 31.36 0.44
C MET A 1 -0.45 30.17 0.56
N THR A 2 -1.46 30.25 1.40
CA THR A 2 -2.50 29.22 1.54
C THR A 2 -3.59 29.45 0.50
N ILE A 3 -4.15 28.38 -0.05
CA ILE A 3 -5.22 28.44 -1.04
C ILE A 3 -6.56 28.25 -0.32
N ASP A 4 -7.49 29.20 -0.50
CA ASP A 4 -8.82 29.09 0.10
C ASP A 4 -9.61 27.91 -0.47
N LEU A 5 -10.58 27.40 0.30
CA LEU A 5 -11.49 26.37 -0.19
C LEU A 5 -12.27 26.84 -1.44
N PRO A 6 -12.44 25.96 -2.44
CA PRO A 6 -13.25 26.28 -3.61
C PRO A 6 -14.73 26.43 -3.22
N LYS A 7 -15.51 27.05 -4.10
CA LYS A 7 -16.96 27.19 -3.91
C LYS A 7 -17.64 25.80 -3.95
N ILE A 8 -17.92 25.26 -2.78
CA ILE A 8 -18.73 24.06 -2.56
C ILE A 8 -20.05 24.43 -1.87
N GLY A 9 -20.97 23.47 -1.72
CA GLY A 9 -22.26 23.72 -1.06
C GLY A 9 -22.10 24.10 0.41
N LYS A 10 -22.96 25.00 0.92
CA LYS A 10 -22.94 25.48 2.32
C LYS A 10 -22.88 24.36 3.38
N PRO A 11 -23.57 23.22 3.22
CA PRO A 11 -23.41 22.08 4.15
C PRO A 11 -21.98 21.56 4.20
N ALA A 12 -21.35 21.33 3.04
CA ALA A 12 -19.99 20.82 2.95
C ALA A 12 -18.96 21.84 3.48
N THR A 13 -19.09 23.12 3.14
CA THR A 13 -18.20 24.18 3.66
C THR A 13 -18.25 24.24 5.20
N ASN A 14 -19.45 24.21 5.78
CA ASN A 14 -19.61 24.25 7.23
C ASN A 14 -19.03 22.99 7.90
N ALA A 15 -19.24 21.82 7.29
CA ALA A 15 -18.73 20.55 7.79
C ALA A 15 -17.19 20.53 7.82
N LEU A 16 -16.53 20.99 6.75
CA LEU A 16 -15.07 21.12 6.70
C LEU A 16 -14.54 22.12 7.73
N HIS A 17 -15.17 23.30 7.84
CA HIS A 17 -14.76 24.29 8.84
C HIS A 17 -14.89 23.77 10.28
N HIS A 18 -15.90 22.95 10.57
CA HIS A 18 -16.12 22.38 11.89
C HIS A 18 -14.98 21.45 12.32
N ILE A 19 -14.36 20.74 11.38
CA ILE A 19 -13.19 19.89 11.63
C ILE A 19 -11.85 20.64 11.44
N GLY A 20 -11.89 21.96 11.30
CA GLY A 20 -10.69 22.80 11.16
C GLY A 20 -10.10 22.86 9.75
N VAL A 21 -10.72 22.24 8.75
CA VAL A 21 -10.29 22.30 7.34
C VAL A 21 -10.78 23.61 6.73
N LYS A 22 -9.85 24.56 6.51
CA LYS A 22 -10.17 25.91 6.02
C LYS A 22 -9.50 26.26 4.69
N THR A 23 -8.52 25.48 4.28
CA THR A 23 -7.71 25.69 3.09
C THR A 23 -7.66 24.44 2.22
N LEU A 24 -7.26 24.58 0.97
CA LEU A 24 -7.06 23.46 0.06
C LEU A 24 -5.87 22.58 0.51
N GLU A 25 -4.87 23.18 1.16
CA GLU A 25 -3.79 22.47 1.84
C GLU A 25 -4.31 21.58 2.97
N ASP A 26 -5.24 22.08 3.79
CA ASP A 26 -5.87 21.29 4.85
C ASP A 26 -6.62 20.10 4.25
N VAL A 27 -7.33 20.29 3.14
CA VAL A 27 -8.04 19.21 2.41
C VAL A 27 -7.07 18.15 1.91
N ALA A 28 -5.90 18.56 1.40
CA ALA A 28 -4.84 17.64 0.97
C ALA A 28 -4.27 16.78 2.12
N GLY A 29 -4.53 17.15 3.38
CA GLY A 29 -4.18 16.36 4.56
C GLY A 29 -5.11 15.17 4.85
N TYR A 30 -6.24 15.07 4.14
CA TYR A 30 -7.23 14.01 4.32
C TYR A 30 -7.40 13.18 3.06
N ASP A 31 -7.74 11.91 3.26
CA ASP A 31 -8.13 11.03 2.18
C ASP A 31 -9.59 11.21 1.76
N ARG A 32 -9.91 10.71 0.57
CA ARG A 32 -11.23 10.89 -0.05
C ARG A 32 -12.33 10.20 0.76
N THR A 33 -12.05 9.04 1.33
CA THR A 33 -13.00 8.23 2.09
C THR A 33 -13.35 8.94 3.40
N THR A 34 -12.35 9.43 4.12
CA THR A 34 -12.48 10.17 5.37
C THR A 34 -13.29 11.44 5.18
N LEU A 35 -13.01 12.23 4.13
CA LEU A 35 -13.79 13.45 3.86
C LEU A 35 -15.25 13.13 3.45
N LEU A 36 -15.47 12.08 2.67
CA LEU A 36 -16.80 11.67 2.25
C LEU A 36 -17.66 11.09 3.40
N ALA A 37 -17.02 10.56 4.45
CA ALA A 37 -17.71 10.07 5.65
C ALA A 37 -18.24 11.22 6.54
N ILE A 38 -17.79 12.46 6.35
CA ILE A 38 -18.25 13.61 7.13
C ILE A 38 -19.69 13.96 6.74
N HIS A 39 -20.58 13.99 7.73
CA HIS A 39 -21.97 14.37 7.52
C HIS A 39 -22.08 15.77 6.90
N GLY A 40 -22.66 15.85 5.70
CA GLY A 40 -22.83 17.09 4.93
C GLY A 40 -21.83 17.28 3.79
N VAL A 41 -20.76 16.45 3.72
CA VAL A 41 -19.85 16.39 2.57
C VAL A 41 -20.34 15.30 1.62
N GLY A 42 -20.76 15.69 0.41
CA GLY A 42 -21.30 14.76 -0.59
C GLY A 42 -20.38 14.58 -1.81
N PRO A 43 -20.66 13.59 -2.70
CA PRO A 43 -19.83 13.28 -3.86
C PRO A 43 -19.51 14.51 -4.73
N LYS A 44 -20.50 15.37 -4.97
CA LYS A 44 -20.32 16.60 -5.75
C LYS A 44 -19.32 17.59 -5.11
N ALA A 45 -19.26 17.66 -3.78
CA ALA A 45 -18.27 18.49 -3.11
C ALA A 45 -16.86 17.88 -3.27
N MET A 46 -16.75 16.55 -3.18
CA MET A 46 -15.50 15.82 -3.39
C MET A 46 -14.95 16.02 -4.80
N ASP A 47 -15.79 15.96 -5.83
CA ASP A 47 -15.35 16.16 -7.22
C ASP A 47 -14.79 17.58 -7.43
N ILE A 48 -15.43 18.60 -6.85
CA ILE A 48 -14.94 20.00 -6.91
C ILE A 48 -13.62 20.15 -6.16
N LEU A 49 -13.48 19.54 -4.99
CA LEU A 49 -12.25 19.56 -4.22
C LEU A 49 -11.12 18.90 -4.99
N GLU A 50 -11.37 17.74 -5.62
CA GLU A 50 -10.41 17.00 -6.43
C GLU A 50 -9.93 17.83 -7.64
N ASP A 51 -10.85 18.47 -8.36
CA ASP A 51 -10.52 19.32 -9.51
C ASP A 51 -9.66 20.52 -9.10
N ASN A 52 -9.92 21.11 -7.93
CA ASN A 52 -9.13 22.24 -7.44
C ASN A 52 -7.76 21.79 -6.94
N LEU A 53 -7.67 20.67 -6.22
CA LEU A 53 -6.39 20.07 -5.83
C LEU A 53 -5.51 19.86 -7.07
N LYS A 54 -6.04 19.22 -8.13
CA LYS A 54 -5.32 18.98 -9.39
C LYS A 54 -4.85 20.26 -10.07
N LYS A 55 -5.69 21.31 -10.11
CA LYS A 55 -5.30 22.63 -10.67
C LYS A 55 -4.10 23.26 -9.97
N HIS A 56 -3.91 22.92 -8.70
CA HIS A 56 -2.80 23.41 -7.86
C HIS A 56 -1.68 22.38 -7.69
N ASN A 57 -1.66 21.31 -8.50
CA ASN A 57 -0.70 20.20 -8.41
C ASN A 57 -0.68 19.51 -7.04
N MET A 58 -1.84 19.49 -6.37
CA MET A 58 -2.10 18.77 -5.13
C MET A 58 -3.01 17.57 -5.41
N ASN A 59 -3.06 16.65 -4.46
CA ASN A 59 -4.03 15.56 -4.43
C ASN A 59 -4.58 15.46 -3.01
N PHE A 60 -5.67 14.70 -2.83
CA PHE A 60 -6.03 14.25 -1.49
C PHE A 60 -4.86 13.49 -0.89
N LYS A 61 -4.78 13.41 0.44
CA LYS A 61 -3.92 12.42 1.07
C LYS A 61 -4.35 11.09 0.46
N GLU A 62 -3.41 10.34 -0.09
CA GLU A 62 -3.76 9.04 -0.62
C GLU A 62 -4.40 8.26 0.53
N ASP A 63 -5.64 7.81 0.31
CA ASP A 63 -6.14 6.65 1.03
C ASP A 63 -5.19 5.55 0.60
N ILE A 64 -4.13 5.35 1.38
CA ILE A 64 -3.23 4.23 1.14
C ILE A 64 -4.05 2.92 1.23
N GLY A 65 -5.29 2.96 1.74
CA GLY A 65 -6.30 1.92 1.52
C GLY A 65 -5.86 0.61 2.16
N PHE A 66 -5.04 0.73 3.19
CA PHE A 66 -4.48 -0.35 3.97
C PHE A 66 -4.92 -0.12 5.40
N ASP A 67 -6.08 -0.68 5.75
CA ASP A 67 -6.46 -0.87 7.13
C ASP A 67 -5.69 -2.09 7.65
N VAL A 68 -4.58 -1.83 8.34
CA VAL A 68 -3.63 -2.85 8.80
C VAL A 68 -3.35 -2.69 10.29
N PRO A 69 -3.13 -3.78 11.04
CA PRO A 69 -2.88 -3.77 12.48
C PRO A 69 -1.44 -3.37 12.87
N PHE A 70 -0.62 -2.90 11.92
CA PHE A 70 0.77 -2.51 12.13
C PHE A 70 1.08 -1.15 11.49
N HIS A 71 2.18 -0.52 11.91
CA HIS A 71 2.58 0.76 11.33
C HIS A 71 3.13 0.55 9.90
N LEU A 72 2.47 1.12 8.89
CA LEU A 72 2.90 1.03 7.50
C LEU A 72 3.34 2.40 6.98
N THR A 73 4.59 2.50 6.53
CA THR A 73 5.20 3.76 6.03
C THR A 73 5.99 3.58 4.74
N GLY A 74 6.41 4.70 4.17
CA GLY A 74 7.36 4.75 3.06
C GLY A 74 6.73 5.01 1.69
N ASP A 75 7.31 4.43 0.65
CA ASP A 75 6.92 4.54 -0.76
C ASP A 75 5.68 3.68 -1.08
N LEU A 76 4.56 4.12 -0.52
CA LEU A 76 3.26 3.45 -0.64
C LEU A 76 2.45 3.95 -1.86
N LYS A 77 2.95 4.97 -2.56
CA LYS A 77 2.22 5.66 -3.62
C LYS A 77 2.08 4.81 -4.86
N CYS A 78 0.90 4.84 -5.47
CA CYS A 78 0.56 4.02 -6.63
C CYS A 78 0.10 4.85 -7.85
N ASP A 79 0.79 5.96 -8.15
CA ASP A 79 0.52 6.89 -9.26
C ASP A 79 0.28 6.19 -10.62
N ASN A 80 -0.97 5.82 -10.92
CA ASN A 80 -1.35 5.06 -12.13
C ASN A 80 -0.47 3.84 -12.42
N ALA A 81 0.08 3.22 -11.38
CA ALA A 81 1.01 2.08 -11.48
C ALA A 81 0.41 0.84 -10.80
N PRO A 82 -0.51 0.11 -11.46
CA PRO A 82 -1.22 -1.03 -10.88
C PRO A 82 -0.31 -2.11 -10.28
N LYS A 83 0.87 -2.32 -10.87
CA LYS A 83 1.84 -3.29 -10.37
C LYS A 83 2.45 -2.90 -9.03
N ARG A 84 2.66 -1.60 -8.77
CA ARG A 84 3.11 -1.10 -7.46
C ARG A 84 2.08 -1.39 -6.38
N ARG A 85 0.79 -1.30 -6.73
CA ARG A 85 -0.30 -1.68 -5.83
C ARG A 85 -0.31 -3.18 -5.54
N VAL A 86 -0.23 -4.02 -6.58
CA VAL A 86 -0.17 -5.49 -6.42
C VAL A 86 1.02 -5.92 -5.57
N MET A 87 2.18 -5.28 -5.74
CA MET A 87 3.37 -5.53 -4.91
C MET A 87 3.15 -5.18 -3.43
N LEU A 88 2.49 -4.06 -3.13
CA LEU A 88 2.12 -3.72 -1.75
C LEU A 88 1.04 -4.68 -1.19
N ASP A 89 0.05 -5.04 -2.01
CA ASP A 89 -0.97 -6.02 -1.64
C ASP A 89 -0.35 -7.39 -1.33
N PHE A 90 0.72 -7.79 -2.05
CA PHE A 90 1.49 -8.99 -1.74
C PHE A 90 2.22 -8.85 -0.41
N LEU A 91 3.00 -7.78 -0.21
CA LEU A 91 3.74 -7.55 1.04
C LEU A 91 2.82 -7.59 2.26
N ILE A 92 1.69 -6.87 2.18
CA ILE A 92 0.71 -6.77 3.27
C ILE A 92 -0.08 -8.07 3.42
N GLY A 93 -0.47 -8.69 2.31
CA GLY A 93 -1.14 -9.99 2.32
C GLY A 93 -0.29 -11.06 2.98
N SER A 94 1.01 -11.10 2.70
CA SER A 94 1.96 -12.02 3.33
C SER A 94 2.12 -11.72 4.82
N ALA A 95 2.25 -10.44 5.20
CA ALA A 95 2.33 -10.01 6.59
C ALA A 95 1.09 -10.38 7.43
N LEU A 96 -0.09 -10.40 6.81
CA LEU A 96 -1.36 -10.75 7.46
C LEU A 96 -1.75 -12.23 7.30
N VAL A 97 -1.02 -12.95 6.45
CA VAL A 97 -1.36 -14.28 5.96
C VAL A 97 -2.79 -14.33 5.38
N ASP A 98 -3.14 -13.28 4.62
CA ASP A 98 -4.45 -13.08 3.99
C ASP A 98 -4.56 -13.94 2.72
N LYS A 99 -5.13 -15.13 2.88
CA LYS A 99 -5.26 -16.13 1.81
C LYS A 99 -5.99 -15.59 0.58
N ASP A 100 -7.13 -14.94 0.78
CA ASP A 100 -7.99 -14.51 -0.32
C ASP A 100 -7.30 -13.42 -1.16
N LYS A 101 -6.66 -12.45 -0.49
CA LYS A 101 -5.88 -11.42 -1.17
C LYS A 101 -4.71 -12.01 -1.94
N LEU A 102 -3.92 -12.89 -1.31
CA LEU A 102 -2.75 -13.49 -1.94
C LEU A 102 -3.13 -14.36 -3.15
N GLN A 103 -4.18 -15.18 -3.02
CA GLN A 103 -4.66 -16.05 -4.11
C GLN A 103 -5.18 -15.24 -5.30
N ALA A 104 -5.75 -14.06 -5.05
CA ALA A 104 -6.25 -13.18 -6.12
C ALA A 104 -5.11 -12.62 -6.99
N ILE A 105 -3.94 -12.35 -6.41
CA ILE A 105 -2.87 -11.60 -7.09
C ILE A 105 -1.76 -12.48 -7.68
N VAL A 106 -1.59 -13.72 -7.22
CA VAL A 106 -0.58 -14.64 -7.76
C VAL A 106 -1.15 -15.57 -8.84
N ALA A 107 -0.30 -16.00 -9.76
CA ALA A 107 -0.63 -17.01 -10.77
C ALA A 107 -0.78 -18.41 -10.15
N GLU A 108 -1.45 -19.33 -10.85
CA GLU A 108 -1.63 -20.71 -10.40
C GLU A 108 -0.28 -21.45 -10.29
N ASP A 109 0.63 -21.20 -11.24
CA ASP A 109 1.99 -21.72 -11.29
C ASP A 109 3.02 -20.81 -10.59
N PHE A 110 2.57 -20.02 -9.61
CA PHE A 110 3.41 -19.08 -8.88
C PHE A 110 4.66 -19.72 -8.29
N LYS A 111 5.79 -19.02 -8.33
CA LYS A 111 7.06 -19.47 -7.76
C LYS A 111 7.62 -18.45 -6.79
N TRP A 112 8.05 -18.92 -5.63
CA TRP A 112 8.74 -18.09 -4.66
C TRP A 112 10.09 -18.69 -4.34
N GLU A 113 11.14 -17.87 -4.43
CA GLU A 113 12.50 -18.23 -4.07
C GLU A 113 12.98 -17.28 -2.98
N VAL A 114 13.41 -17.82 -1.85
CA VAL A 114 14.19 -17.08 -0.86
C VAL A 114 15.64 -17.49 -1.05
N VAL A 115 16.47 -16.53 -1.47
CA VAL A 115 17.85 -16.78 -1.84
C VAL A 115 18.61 -17.39 -0.67
N ASP A 116 19.34 -18.48 -0.94
CA ASP A 116 20.11 -19.26 0.03
C ASP A 116 19.27 -19.96 1.13
N ALA A 117 17.95 -20.10 0.91
CA ALA A 117 17.07 -20.82 1.84
C ALA A 117 16.23 -21.88 1.13
N PHE A 118 15.30 -21.48 0.26
CA PHE A 118 14.36 -22.42 -0.36
C PHE A 118 13.75 -21.90 -1.66
N GLN A 119 13.09 -22.82 -2.38
CA GLN A 119 12.24 -22.51 -3.52
C GLN A 119 10.94 -23.30 -3.46
N LEU A 120 9.81 -22.60 -3.61
CA LEU A 120 8.46 -23.15 -3.60
C LEU A 120 7.78 -22.92 -4.96
N THR A 121 6.88 -23.83 -5.32
CA THR A 121 6.05 -23.75 -6.52
C THR A 121 4.59 -24.06 -6.17
N GLY A 122 3.68 -23.23 -6.69
CA GLY A 122 2.25 -23.30 -6.42
C GLY A 122 1.84 -22.48 -5.20
N PHE A 123 0.57 -22.04 -5.21
CA PHE A 123 0.01 -21.21 -4.14
C PHE A 123 -0.04 -21.92 -2.79
N ASP A 124 -0.43 -23.19 -2.76
CA ASP A 124 -0.61 -23.93 -1.50
C ASP A 124 0.70 -24.08 -0.72
N ALA A 125 1.81 -24.40 -1.40
CA ALA A 125 3.12 -24.50 -0.78
C ALA A 125 3.59 -23.15 -0.23
N PHE A 126 3.43 -22.08 -1.01
CA PHE A 126 3.73 -20.71 -0.59
C PHE A 126 2.91 -20.31 0.65
N TYR A 127 1.60 -20.57 0.64
CA TYR A 127 0.72 -20.16 1.73
C TYR A 127 1.00 -20.95 3.01
N GLN A 128 1.28 -22.25 2.91
CA GLN A 128 1.64 -23.07 4.07
C GLN A 128 2.92 -22.57 4.75
N GLU A 129 3.94 -22.19 3.97
CA GLU A 129 5.18 -21.60 4.50
C GLU A 129 4.90 -20.32 5.30
N LEU A 130 3.98 -19.46 4.84
CA LEU A 130 3.60 -18.25 5.59
C LEU A 130 2.86 -18.55 6.89
N GLU A 131 2.00 -19.57 6.91
CA GLU A 131 1.28 -19.99 8.12
C GLU A 131 2.23 -20.63 9.14
N ASP A 132 3.16 -21.47 8.68
CA ASP A 132 4.13 -22.16 9.55
C ASP A 132 5.13 -21.18 10.20
N HIS A 133 5.41 -20.06 9.53
CA HIS A 133 6.37 -19.04 9.96
C HIS A 133 5.72 -17.69 10.26
N LYS A 134 4.46 -17.70 10.72
CA LYS A 134 3.72 -16.49 11.05
C LYS A 134 4.30 -15.79 12.28
N GLU A 135 4.62 -14.51 12.12
CA GLU A 135 5.14 -13.65 13.18
C GLU A 135 4.29 -12.37 13.31
N THR A 136 4.24 -11.81 14.52
CA THR A 136 3.57 -10.52 14.74
C THR A 136 4.46 -9.38 14.28
N ILE A 137 4.01 -8.66 13.25
CA ILE A 137 4.69 -7.47 12.73
C ILE A 137 4.21 -6.22 13.46
N VAL A 138 5.14 -5.39 13.93
CA VAL A 138 4.88 -4.08 14.55
C VAL A 138 4.90 -2.97 13.51
N SER A 139 5.85 -3.03 12.58
CA SER A 139 5.94 -2.02 11.52
C SER A 139 6.55 -2.56 10.23
N ILE A 140 6.14 -1.99 9.11
CA ILE A 140 6.73 -2.16 7.79
C ILE A 140 7.04 -0.77 7.21
N ASP A 141 8.30 -0.55 6.84
CA ASP A 141 8.74 0.62 6.10
C ASP A 141 9.16 0.22 4.67
N VAL A 142 8.41 0.69 3.68
CA VAL A 142 8.70 0.44 2.26
C VAL A 142 9.64 1.54 1.76
N LYS A 143 10.92 1.22 1.55
CA LYS A 143 11.91 2.23 1.15
C LYS A 143 11.78 2.62 -0.31
N MET A 144 11.48 1.64 -1.16
CA MET A 144 11.26 1.86 -2.59
C MET A 144 10.34 0.78 -3.14
N ASN A 145 9.44 1.19 -4.03
CA ASN A 145 8.53 0.34 -4.76
C ASN A 145 8.52 0.78 -6.22
N ILE A 146 9.10 0.00 -7.13
CA ILE A 146 9.22 0.38 -8.55
C ILE A 146 8.74 -0.74 -9.47
N SER A 147 8.19 -0.37 -10.63
CA SER A 147 7.77 -1.35 -11.64
C SER A 147 8.01 -0.85 -13.05
N HIS A 148 8.39 -1.75 -13.95
CA HIS A 148 8.47 -1.48 -15.38
C HIS A 148 8.11 -2.73 -16.19
N GLY A 149 7.14 -2.60 -17.08
CA GLY A 149 6.74 -3.68 -17.97
C GLY A 149 6.22 -4.92 -17.22
N LYS A 150 6.97 -6.03 -17.26
CA LYS A 150 6.68 -7.26 -16.50
C LYS A 150 7.47 -7.38 -15.21
N SER A 151 8.33 -6.43 -14.88
CA SER A 151 9.21 -6.52 -13.73
C SER A 151 8.79 -5.52 -12.66
N GLY A 152 9.01 -5.90 -11.41
CA GLY A 152 8.85 -5.02 -10.25
C GLY A 152 9.92 -5.32 -9.22
N ALA A 153 10.20 -4.34 -8.37
CA ALA A 153 11.04 -4.51 -7.20
C ALA A 153 10.46 -3.69 -6.06
N LEU A 154 10.42 -4.28 -4.87
CA LEU A 154 10.09 -3.55 -3.65
C LEU A 154 11.04 -3.98 -2.54
N HIS A 155 11.47 -3.04 -1.71
CA HIS A 155 12.37 -3.35 -0.61
C HIS A 155 12.11 -2.44 0.57
N GLY A 156 12.49 -2.90 1.75
CA GLY A 156 12.11 -2.21 2.97
C GLY A 156 12.69 -2.84 4.22
N THR A 157 11.99 -2.58 5.32
CA THR A 157 12.33 -3.12 6.63
C THR A 157 11.04 -3.49 7.36
N GLN A 158 11.04 -4.64 8.03
CA GLN A 158 9.98 -5.04 8.96
C GLN A 158 10.57 -5.10 10.36
N ILE A 159 9.77 -4.75 11.36
CA ILE A 159 10.10 -4.92 12.78
C ILE A 159 9.06 -5.84 13.37
N LEU A 160 9.50 -6.94 13.96
CA LEU A 160 8.66 -7.91 14.65
C LEU A 160 8.43 -7.49 16.12
N GLU A 161 7.41 -8.07 16.75
CA GLU A 161 7.10 -7.82 18.17
C GLU A 161 8.24 -8.21 19.12
N ASN A 162 9.04 -9.22 18.75
CA ASN A 162 10.24 -9.63 19.50
C ASN A 162 11.45 -8.69 19.31
N GLY A 163 11.32 -7.62 18.54
CA GLY A 163 12.39 -6.65 18.26
C GLY A 163 13.31 -7.02 17.10
N THR A 164 13.15 -8.21 16.49
CA THR A 164 13.91 -8.60 15.30
C THR A 164 13.62 -7.67 14.14
N THR A 165 14.68 -7.19 13.51
CA THR A 165 14.59 -6.37 12.29
C THR A 165 14.86 -7.24 11.08
N ILE A 166 13.90 -7.26 10.15
CA ILE A 166 14.02 -7.97 8.86
C ILE A 166 14.26 -6.92 7.77
N TYR A 167 15.39 -7.02 7.09
CA TYR A 167 15.65 -6.29 5.85
C TYR A 167 15.30 -7.20 4.68
N PHE A 168 14.46 -6.70 3.77
CA PHE A 168 14.01 -7.50 2.64
C PHE A 168 14.13 -6.71 1.34
N ALA A 169 14.37 -7.44 0.25
CA ALA A 169 14.23 -6.97 -1.12
C ALA A 169 13.60 -8.07 -1.97
N ASP A 170 12.48 -7.76 -2.60
CA ASP A 170 11.69 -8.69 -3.39
C ASP A 170 11.67 -8.26 -4.85
N MET A 171 12.07 -9.19 -5.73
CA MET A 171 12.10 -9.01 -7.18
C MET A 171 10.91 -9.75 -7.80
N PHE A 172 10.00 -9.02 -8.43
CA PHE A 172 8.75 -9.54 -8.99
C PHE A 172 8.86 -9.72 -10.50
N GLU A 173 8.39 -10.87 -10.98
CA GLU A 173 8.03 -11.07 -12.38
C GLU A 173 6.51 -11.27 -12.52
N PHE A 174 5.89 -10.51 -13.42
CA PHE A 174 4.48 -10.57 -13.74
C PHE A 174 4.23 -11.38 -15.01
N THR A 175 3.08 -12.05 -15.07
CA THR A 175 2.65 -12.84 -16.23
C THR A 175 2.63 -12.03 -17.55
N SER A 176 2.31 -10.73 -17.48
CA SER A 176 2.29 -9.85 -18.65
C SER A 176 2.49 -8.36 -18.32
N HIS A 177 2.61 -7.53 -19.35
CA HIS A 177 2.73 -6.08 -19.22
C HIS A 177 1.40 -5.40 -18.85
N ARG A 178 0.27 -6.14 -18.90
CA ARG A 178 -1.06 -5.60 -18.61
C ARG A 178 -1.19 -5.13 -17.17
N LYS A 179 -2.20 -4.29 -16.93
CA LYS A 179 -2.48 -3.66 -15.62
C LYS A 179 -3.00 -4.66 -14.58
N ASP A 180 -3.70 -5.69 -15.04
CA ASP A 180 -4.31 -6.78 -14.28
C ASP A 180 -3.42 -8.04 -14.22
N ALA A 181 -2.15 -7.92 -14.63
CA ALA A 181 -1.24 -9.06 -14.64
C ALA A 181 -0.99 -9.58 -13.23
N LYS A 182 -1.17 -10.90 -13.06
CA LYS A 182 -0.82 -11.60 -11.83
C LYS A 182 0.69 -11.78 -11.67
N VAL A 183 1.14 -11.91 -10.43
CA VAL A 183 2.53 -12.23 -10.08
C VAL A 183 2.82 -13.67 -10.47
N LYS A 184 3.85 -13.86 -11.29
CA LYS A 184 4.30 -15.18 -11.76
C LYS A 184 5.39 -15.73 -10.85
N SER A 185 6.34 -14.90 -10.45
CA SER A 185 7.39 -15.31 -9.53
C SER A 185 7.94 -14.16 -8.71
N ILE A 186 8.48 -14.51 -7.54
CA ILE A 186 9.19 -13.60 -6.66
C ILE A 186 10.52 -14.24 -6.26
N THR A 187 11.59 -13.46 -6.31
CA THR A 187 12.87 -13.79 -5.68
C THR A 187 13.11 -12.81 -4.53
N SER A 188 13.22 -13.32 -3.31
CA SER A 188 13.34 -12.58 -2.07
C SER A 188 14.76 -12.69 -1.51
N TYR A 189 15.33 -11.56 -1.13
CA TYR A 189 16.57 -11.46 -0.37
C TYR A 189 16.21 -10.99 1.03
N ILE A 190 16.52 -11.80 2.05
CA ILE A 190 16.11 -11.56 3.43
C ILE A 190 17.35 -11.58 4.32
N ILE A 191 17.50 -10.56 5.15
CA ILE A 191 18.52 -10.47 6.20
C ILE A 191 17.81 -10.19 7.51
N MET A 192 18.02 -11.07 8.50
CA MET A 192 17.45 -10.91 9.83
C MET A 192 18.54 -10.46 10.80
N ASN A 193 18.24 -9.46 11.61
CA ASN A 193 19.08 -9.05 12.73
C ASN A 193 18.24 -9.15 14.01
N GLU A 194 18.59 -10.12 14.86
CA GLU A 194 18.01 -10.24 16.19
C GLU A 194 18.45 -8.99 16.98
N GLY A 195 17.50 -8.28 17.59
CA GLY A 195 17.83 -7.13 18.41
C GLY A 195 18.82 -7.51 19.51
N GLU A 196 19.75 -6.61 19.86
CA GLU A 196 20.61 -6.82 21.03
C GLU A 196 19.72 -7.08 22.24
N SER A 197 19.88 -8.26 22.85
CA SER A 197 19.16 -8.70 24.05
C SER A 197 19.69 -8.01 25.31
#